data_AF-A0A7W0Y225-F1
#
_entry.id   AF-A0A7W0Y225-F1
#
_cell.length_a   1.000
_cell.length_b   1.000
_cell.length_c   1.000
_cell.angle_alpha   90.00
_cell.angle_beta   90.00
_cell.angle_gamma   90.00
#
_symmetry.space_group_name_H-M   'P 1'
#
loop_
_entity.id
_entity.type
_entity.pdbx_description
1 polymer ?
#
loop_
_entity_poly.entity_id
_entity_poly.type
_entity_poly.pdbx_seq_one_letter_code
_entity_poly.pdbx_strand_id
1 'polypeptide(L)'
;MAKLNQILAIEKGIKTRVYGEFTDLHQATQKPPLMNGFQKSYQPRDEDGETYPTESQKVQYHASEILERVAKGLAELFDITATKDYANCTARANVIVDGKSLLEDVPATYLLFLEKQLSDLHTFITKMAELDPGSDWSVDPSTGLFKTDTMSTQRTKKVQRPITLYEA
;
A
#
# COMPACT_ATOMS: atom_id res chain seq x y z
N MET A 1 29.12 19.18 4.66
CA MET A 1 28.70 18.19 5.68
C MET A 1 28.05 18.92 6.84
N ALA A 2 26.88 18.47 7.30
CA ALA A 2 26.24 19.01 8.49
C ALA A 2 27.04 18.65 9.75
N LYS A 3 27.06 19.51 10.77
CA LYS A 3 27.79 19.25 12.01
C LYS A 3 27.02 18.23 12.87
N LEU A 4 27.74 17.37 13.60
CA LEU A 4 27.12 16.32 14.43
C LEU A 4 26.08 16.87 15.42
N ASN A 5 26.36 18.02 16.04
CA ASN A 5 25.42 18.68 16.95
C ASN A 5 24.12 19.14 16.25
N GLN A 6 24.19 19.51 14.96
CA GLN A 6 23.01 19.86 14.16
C GLN A 6 22.18 18.62 13.83
N ILE A 7 22.85 17.52 13.48
CA ILE A 7 22.20 16.23 13.21
C ILE A 7 21.44 15.71 14.46
N LEU A 8 22.08 15.75 15.63
CA LEU A 8 21.45 15.35 16.89
C LEU A 8 20.22 16.20 17.24
N ALA A 9 20.23 17.49 16.87
CA ALA A 9 19.11 18.39 17.14
C ALA A 9 17.86 18.08 16.28
N ILE A 10 18.05 17.57 15.06
CA ILE A 10 16.94 17.30 14.12
C ILE A 10 16.51 15.83 14.08
N GLU A 11 17.38 14.88 14.47
CA GLU A 11 17.16 13.44 14.37
C GLU A 11 15.84 13.00 15.01
N LYS A 12 15.56 13.48 16.23
CA LYS A 12 14.35 13.10 16.96
C LYS A 12 13.07 13.53 16.24
N GLY A 13 13.07 14.73 15.64
CA GLY A 13 11.92 15.26 14.90
C GLY A 13 11.65 14.44 13.64
N ILE A 14 12.71 14.11 12.89
CA ILE A 14 12.61 13.34 11.65
C ILE A 14 12.21 11.90 11.93
N LYS A 15 12.77 11.25 12.96
CA LYS A 15 12.32 9.92 13.41
C LYS A 15 10.83 9.88 13.72
N THR A 16 10.36 10.83 14.53
CA THR A 16 8.93 10.87 14.91
C THR A 16 8.05 11.04 13.68
N ARG A 17 8.40 11.97 12.78
CA ARG A 17 7.62 12.23 11.56
C ARG A 17 7.60 11.01 10.64
N VAL A 18 8.77 10.46 10.30
CA VAL A 18 8.91 9.34 9.36
C VAL A 18 8.21 8.09 9.91
N TYR A 19 8.37 7.77 11.19
CA TYR A 19 7.68 6.61 11.78
C TYR A 19 6.16 6.81 11.86
N GLY A 20 5.69 8.03 12.16
CA GLY A 20 4.26 8.34 12.13
C GLY A 20 3.68 8.14 10.74
N GLU A 21 4.29 8.76 9.74
CA GLU A 21 3.89 8.64 8.34
C GLU A 21 3.95 7.20 7.82
N PHE A 22 5.02 6.46 8.15
CA PHE A 22 5.15 5.05 7.81
C PHE A 22 4.03 4.21 8.42
N THR A 23 3.69 4.45 9.69
CA THR A 23 2.62 3.73 10.39
C THR A 23 1.25 4.04 9.79
N ASP A 24 0.98 5.31 9.49
CA ASP A 24 -0.29 5.74 8.89
C ASP A 24 -0.48 5.11 7.51
N LEU A 25 0.57 5.13 6.68
CA LEU A 25 0.55 4.49 5.37
C LEU A 25 0.38 2.97 5.49
N HIS A 26 1.04 2.34 6.46
CA HIS A 26 0.90 0.90 6.70
C HIS A 26 -0.54 0.50 7.05
N GLN A 27 -1.19 1.29 7.91
CA GLN A 27 -2.58 1.04 8.28
C GLN A 27 -3.56 1.35 7.13
N ALA A 28 -3.24 2.35 6.29
CA ALA A 28 -4.06 2.67 5.12
C ALA A 28 -4.00 1.56 4.08
N THR A 29 -2.81 1.02 3.80
CA THR A 29 -2.61 -0.03 2.79
C THR A 29 -3.15 -1.39 3.20
N GLN A 30 -3.34 -1.63 4.50
CA GLN A 30 -4.02 -2.82 5.00
C GLN A 30 -5.53 -2.84 4.76
N LYS A 31 -6.15 -1.71 4.37
CA LYS A 31 -7.59 -1.59 4.20
C LYS A 31 -7.97 -1.75 2.72
N PRO A 32 -8.50 -2.91 2.27
CA PRO A 32 -8.84 -3.12 0.86
C PRO A 32 -9.75 -2.03 0.27
N PRO A 33 -10.75 -1.47 0.98
CA PRO A 33 -11.58 -0.39 0.42
C PRO A 33 -10.82 0.89 0.06
N LEU A 34 -9.63 1.12 0.63
CA LEU A 34 -8.82 2.30 0.31
C LEU A 34 -7.96 2.08 -0.95
N MET A 35 -7.61 0.84 -1.25
CA MET A 35 -6.79 0.45 -2.39
C MET A 35 -7.61 -0.05 -3.59
N ASN A 36 -8.84 -0.53 -3.35
CA ASN A 36 -9.71 -1.08 -4.36
C ASN A 36 -10.86 -0.12 -4.67
N GLY A 37 -11.12 0.08 -5.96
CA GLY A 37 -12.27 0.81 -6.47
C GLY A 37 -13.23 -0.13 -7.21
N PHE A 38 -14.48 0.27 -7.36
CA PHE A 38 -15.45 -0.43 -8.19
C PHE A 38 -16.45 0.54 -8.79
N GLN A 39 -17.06 0.12 -9.90
CA GLN A 39 -18.21 0.79 -10.50
C GLN A 39 -19.22 -0.29 -10.90
N LYS A 40 -20.43 -0.20 -10.32
CA LYS A 40 -21.54 -1.12 -10.59
C LYS A 40 -22.69 -0.33 -11.16
N SER A 41 -22.98 -0.56 -12.43
CA SER A 41 -24.21 -0.11 -13.07
C SER A 41 -25.24 -1.24 -13.07
N TYR A 42 -26.51 -0.88 -12.93
CA TYR A 42 -27.61 -1.83 -13.01
C TYR A 42 -28.31 -1.73 -14.36
N GLN A 43 -28.53 -2.88 -15.00
CA GLN A 43 -29.34 -2.98 -16.22
C GLN A 43 -30.61 -3.80 -15.92
N PRO A 44 -31.82 -3.24 -16.13
CA PRO A 44 -33.07 -3.98 -16.02
C PRO A 44 -33.11 -5.14 -17.02
N ARG A 45 -33.62 -6.29 -16.59
CA ARG A 45 -33.77 -7.48 -17.45
C ARG A 45 -35.06 -7.47 -18.28
N ASP A 46 -36.11 -6.84 -17.76
CA ASP A 46 -37.43 -6.73 -18.36
C ASP A 46 -37.80 -5.23 -18.52
N GLU A 47 -38.71 -4.89 -19.46
CA GLU A 47 -39.15 -3.50 -19.72
C GLU A 47 -39.79 -2.83 -18.49
N ASP A 48 -40.43 -3.60 -17.61
CA ASP A 48 -41.00 -3.13 -16.32
C ASP A 48 -40.03 -3.30 -15.13
N GLY A 49 -38.75 -3.54 -15.40
CA GLY A 49 -37.76 -3.79 -14.37
C GLY A 49 -37.42 -2.55 -13.53
N GLU A 50 -37.34 -2.71 -12.20
CA GLU A 50 -36.87 -1.66 -11.29
C GLU A 50 -35.44 -1.25 -11.63
N THR A 51 -35.18 0.05 -11.75
CA THR A 51 -33.83 0.62 -11.89
C THR A 51 -33.21 0.86 -10.52
N TYR A 52 -31.94 0.51 -10.36
CA TYR A 52 -31.16 0.82 -9.16
C TYR A 52 -30.15 1.93 -9.48
N PRO A 53 -29.82 2.80 -8.50
CA PRO A 53 -28.75 3.77 -8.68
C PRO A 53 -27.40 3.07 -8.89
N THR A 54 -26.54 3.68 -9.69
CA THR A 54 -25.16 3.23 -9.87
C THR A 54 -24.39 3.38 -8.57
N GLU A 55 -23.68 2.33 -8.16
CA GLU A 55 -22.76 2.39 -7.03
C GLU A 55 -21.32 2.54 -7.55
N SER A 56 -20.54 3.45 -6.98
CA SER A 56 -19.13 3.58 -7.33
C SER A 56 -18.27 3.96 -6.13
N GLN A 57 -17.04 3.47 -6.16
CA GLN A 57 -15.99 3.79 -5.21
C GLN A 57 -14.68 3.95 -5.98
N LYS A 58 -14.00 5.08 -5.76
CA LYS A 58 -12.70 5.34 -6.38
C LYS A 58 -11.57 4.78 -5.52
N VAL A 59 -10.50 4.33 -6.17
CA VAL A 59 -9.23 4.03 -5.52
C VAL A 59 -8.71 5.30 -4.87
N GLN A 60 -8.37 5.24 -3.58
CA GLN A 60 -7.84 6.40 -2.84
C GLN A 60 -6.31 6.35 -2.71
N TYR A 61 -5.75 5.14 -2.69
CA TYR A 61 -4.34 4.91 -2.46
C TYR A 61 -3.77 4.00 -3.55
N HIS A 62 -2.81 4.53 -4.31
CA HIS A 62 -2.08 3.78 -5.32
C HIS A 62 -0.81 3.17 -4.72
N ALA A 63 -0.61 1.86 -4.91
CA ALA A 63 0.50 1.13 -4.30
C ALA A 63 1.87 1.71 -4.69
N SER A 64 2.09 2.08 -5.96
CA SER A 64 3.41 2.60 -6.37
C SER A 64 3.68 3.99 -5.78
N GLU A 65 2.68 4.85 -5.69
CA GLU A 65 2.81 6.18 -5.09
C GLU A 65 3.14 6.09 -3.59
N ILE A 66 2.51 5.15 -2.88
CA ILE A 66 2.78 4.91 -1.47
C ILE A 66 4.20 4.38 -1.27
N LEU A 67 4.62 3.40 -2.08
CA LEU A 67 5.97 2.85 -1.98
C LEU A 67 7.04 3.91 -2.27
N GLU A 68 6.80 4.80 -3.23
CA GLU A 68 7.70 5.93 -3.50
C GLU A 68 7.77 6.90 -2.31
N ARG A 69 6.62 7.19 -1.69
CA ARG A 69 6.56 8.05 -0.50
C ARG A 69 7.27 7.43 0.70
N VAL A 70 7.08 6.13 0.94
CA VAL A 70 7.79 5.37 1.99
C VAL A 70 9.29 5.37 1.72
N ALA A 71 9.71 5.13 0.47
CA ALA A 71 11.12 5.14 0.09
C ALA A 71 11.79 6.50 0.38
N LYS A 72 11.11 7.61 0.05
CA LYS A 72 11.61 8.97 0.35
C LYS A 72 11.76 9.21 1.85
N GLY A 73 10.75 8.85 2.64
CA GLY A 73 10.79 9.02 4.10
C GLY A 73 11.88 8.19 4.77
N LEU A 74 12.02 6.92 4.36
CA LEU A 74 13.04 6.02 4.88
C LEU A 74 14.45 6.47 4.47
N ALA A 75 14.65 6.93 3.23
CA ALA A 75 15.95 7.44 2.79
C ALA A 75 16.44 8.59 3.67
N GLU A 76 15.57 9.56 3.98
CA GLU A 76 15.90 10.68 4.87
C GLU A 76 16.26 10.19 6.29
N LEU A 77 15.50 9.24 6.82
CA LEU A 77 15.76 8.64 8.14
C LEU A 77 17.10 7.89 8.16
N PHE A 78 17.40 7.16 7.09
CA PHE A 78 18.60 6.35 6.94
C PHE A 78 19.84 7.27 6.88
N ASP A 79 19.78 8.32 6.05
CA ASP A 79 20.87 9.28 5.89
C ASP A 79 21.25 9.96 7.21
N ILE A 80 20.25 10.38 7.99
CA ILE A 80 20.48 11.06 9.28
C ILE A 80 21.04 10.10 10.32
N THR A 81 20.52 8.88 10.37
CA THR A 81 20.99 7.86 11.32
C THR A 81 22.42 7.44 10.96
N ALA A 82 22.70 7.24 9.66
CA ALA A 82 24.04 6.94 9.16
C ALA A 82 25.01 8.06 9.51
N THR A 83 24.65 9.32 9.25
CA THR A 83 25.53 10.47 9.51
C THR A 83 25.96 10.53 10.98
N LYS A 84 25.05 10.22 11.91
CA LYS A 84 25.37 10.15 13.34
C LYS A 84 26.27 8.96 13.67
N ASP A 85 25.91 7.77 13.20
CA ASP A 85 26.58 6.54 13.58
C ASP A 85 27.99 6.45 12.98
N TYR A 86 28.19 6.89 11.74
CA TYR A 86 29.51 6.95 11.11
C TYR A 86 30.44 7.94 11.80
N ALA A 87 29.90 9.05 12.31
CA ALA A 87 30.68 10.07 13.01
C ALA A 87 31.17 9.61 14.40
N ASN A 88 30.59 8.54 14.96
CA ASN A 88 30.83 8.12 16.35
C ASN A 88 31.37 6.69 16.50
N CYS A 89 31.85 6.04 15.42
CA CYS A 89 32.11 4.60 15.44
C CYS A 89 33.53 4.16 15.05
N THR A 90 34.02 3.14 15.77
CA THR A 90 35.27 2.41 15.54
C THR A 90 35.05 1.00 14.97
N ALA A 91 33.93 0.33 15.31
CA ALA A 91 33.62 -1.04 14.89
C ALA A 91 32.72 -1.07 13.64
N ARG A 92 33.19 -1.71 12.57
CA ARG A 92 32.59 -1.63 11.23
C ARG A 92 32.52 -3.01 10.56
N ALA A 93 31.58 -3.19 9.65
CA ALA A 93 31.50 -4.35 8.77
C ALA A 93 30.86 -3.99 7.42
N ASN A 94 31.11 -4.81 6.39
CA ASN A 94 30.50 -4.63 5.07
C ASN A 94 29.17 -5.38 4.99
N VAL A 95 28.21 -4.85 4.23
CA VAL A 95 26.97 -5.54 3.85
C VAL A 95 27.18 -6.12 2.46
N ILE A 96 27.20 -7.45 2.36
CA ILE A 96 27.41 -8.17 1.10
C ILE A 96 26.13 -8.94 0.77
N VAL A 97 25.61 -8.75 -0.45
CA VAL A 97 24.43 -9.45 -0.98
C VAL A 97 24.84 -10.14 -2.28
N ASP A 98 24.59 -11.45 -2.38
CA ASP A 98 24.95 -12.27 -3.55
C ASP A 98 26.42 -12.11 -3.98
N GLY A 99 27.33 -12.02 -3.00
CA GLY A 99 28.77 -11.83 -3.24
C GLY A 99 29.18 -10.41 -3.66
N LYS A 100 28.23 -9.48 -3.77
CA LYS A 100 28.49 -8.06 -4.08
C LYS A 100 28.39 -7.22 -2.81
N SER A 101 29.45 -6.47 -2.51
CA SER A 101 29.44 -5.46 -1.44
C SER A 101 28.45 -4.34 -1.81
N LEU A 102 27.41 -4.18 -1.02
CA LEU A 102 26.36 -3.17 -1.20
C LEU A 102 26.64 -1.92 -0.35
N LEU A 103 27.16 -2.12 0.86
CA LEU A 103 27.61 -1.05 1.76
C LEU A 103 28.95 -1.47 2.39
N GLU A 104 29.87 -0.52 2.51
CA GLU A 104 31.20 -0.75 3.07
C GLU A 104 31.39 0.00 4.39
N ASP A 105 32.21 -0.58 5.27
CA ASP A 105 32.65 0.02 6.53
C ASP A 105 31.52 0.57 7.41
N VAL A 106 30.42 -0.19 7.46
CA VAL A 106 29.18 0.18 8.12
C VAL A 106 29.28 -0.01 9.64
N PRO A 107 29.00 1.03 10.45
CA PRO A 107 28.96 0.94 11.90
C PRO A 107 28.02 -0.17 12.42
N ALA A 108 28.45 -0.88 13.46
CA ALA A 108 27.64 -1.94 14.07
C ALA A 108 26.24 -1.46 14.54
N THR A 109 26.14 -0.25 15.08
CA THR A 109 24.85 0.34 15.50
C THR A 109 23.92 0.60 14.32
N TYR A 110 24.50 0.98 13.17
CA TYR A 110 23.72 1.22 11.96
C TYR A 110 23.26 -0.10 11.33
N LEU A 111 24.06 -1.18 11.43
CA LEU A 111 23.64 -2.52 11.01
C LEU A 111 22.41 -3.02 11.79
N LEU A 112 22.41 -2.87 13.12
CA LEU A 112 21.25 -3.20 13.96
C LEU A 112 20.03 -2.36 13.60
N PHE A 113 20.24 -1.09 13.27
CA PHE A 113 19.18 -0.22 12.76
C PHE A 113 18.62 -0.75 11.43
N LEU A 114 19.48 -1.04 10.44
CA LEU A 114 19.09 -1.56 9.13
C LEU A 114 18.32 -2.88 9.24
N GLU A 115 18.75 -3.80 10.10
CA GLU A 115 18.05 -5.08 10.35
C GLU A 115 16.59 -4.83 10.76
N LYS A 116 16.38 -3.93 11.73
CA LYS A 116 15.04 -3.55 12.15
C LYS A 116 14.25 -2.91 11.00
N GLN A 117 14.85 -1.96 10.28
CA GLN A 117 14.16 -1.28 9.19
C GLN A 117 13.76 -2.23 8.05
N LEU A 118 14.60 -3.23 7.75
CA LEU A 118 14.30 -4.25 6.76
C LEU A 118 13.15 -5.15 7.21
N SER A 119 13.12 -5.52 8.48
CA SER A 119 12.02 -6.30 9.07
C SER A 119 10.69 -5.55 9.05
N ASP A 120 10.72 -4.25 9.38
CA ASP A 120 9.57 -3.36 9.32
C ASP A 120 9.07 -3.19 7.87
N LEU A 121 9.98 -2.99 6.91
CA LEU A 121 9.66 -2.86 5.49
C LEU A 121 9.09 -4.15 4.89
N HIS A 122 9.67 -5.30 5.26
CA HIS A 122 9.12 -6.61 4.88
C HIS A 122 7.68 -6.75 5.37
N THR A 123 7.45 -6.46 6.67
CA THR A 123 6.10 -6.50 7.26
C THR A 123 5.15 -5.53 6.56
N PHE A 124 5.62 -4.35 6.18
CA PHE A 124 4.83 -3.37 5.43
C PHE A 124 4.33 -3.94 4.10
N ILE A 125 5.22 -4.53 3.32
CA ILE A 125 4.92 -5.08 2.00
C ILE A 125 4.00 -6.31 2.14
N THR A 126 4.32 -7.24 3.04
CA THR A 126 3.53 -8.46 3.23
C THR A 126 2.09 -8.21 3.69
N LYS A 127 1.83 -7.09 4.38
CA LYS A 127 0.49 -6.76 4.88
C LYS A 127 -0.31 -5.83 3.95
N MET A 128 0.30 -5.37 2.86
CA MET A 128 -0.38 -4.53 1.88
C MET A 128 -1.55 -5.31 1.25
N ALA A 129 -2.68 -4.64 1.03
CA ALA A 129 -3.82 -5.27 0.36
C ALA A 129 -3.43 -5.64 -1.09
N GLU A 130 -3.66 -6.90 -1.43
CA GLU A 130 -3.40 -7.44 -2.76
C GLU A 130 -4.66 -7.34 -3.64
N LEU A 131 -4.43 -7.38 -4.94
CA LEU A 131 -5.50 -7.54 -5.92
C LEU A 131 -6.11 -8.94 -5.78
N ASP A 132 -7.41 -9.06 -6.05
CA ASP A 132 -8.10 -10.35 -5.99
C ASP A 132 -7.53 -11.31 -7.05
N PRO A 133 -6.94 -12.46 -6.65
CA PRO A 133 -6.36 -13.42 -7.58
C PRO A 133 -7.40 -14.12 -8.46
N GLY A 134 -8.70 -14.02 -8.12
CA GLY A 134 -9.79 -14.60 -8.90
C GLY A 134 -10.15 -13.81 -10.16
N SER A 135 -9.55 -12.64 -10.39
CA SER A 135 -9.83 -11.78 -11.53
C SER A 135 -8.61 -11.60 -12.44
N ASP A 136 -8.85 -11.45 -13.74
CA ASP A 136 -7.82 -11.04 -14.70
C ASP A 136 -7.66 -9.52 -14.64
N TRP A 137 -6.45 -9.05 -14.34
CA TRP A 137 -6.13 -7.64 -14.17
C TRP A 137 -5.29 -7.13 -15.35
N SER A 138 -5.67 -5.97 -15.88
CA SER A 138 -4.90 -5.22 -16.88
C SER A 138 -4.60 -3.82 -16.36
N VAL A 139 -3.46 -3.26 -16.74
CA VAL A 139 -3.12 -1.88 -16.39
C VAL A 139 -3.82 -0.94 -17.36
N ASP A 140 -4.62 -0.01 -16.84
CA ASP A 140 -5.19 1.07 -17.62
C ASP A 140 -4.12 2.13 -17.90
N PRO A 141 -3.71 2.37 -19.16
CA PRO A 141 -2.66 3.32 -19.49
C PRO A 141 -3.03 4.78 -19.19
N SER A 142 -4.32 5.10 -19.05
CA SER A 142 -4.78 6.46 -18.76
C SER A 142 -4.71 6.82 -17.28
N THR A 143 -4.94 5.83 -16.40
CA THR A 143 -5.00 6.04 -14.95
C THR A 143 -3.85 5.38 -14.19
N GLY A 144 -3.11 4.46 -14.82
CA GLY A 144 -2.06 3.66 -14.19
C GLY A 144 -2.61 2.67 -13.15
N LEU A 145 -3.92 2.48 -13.09
CA LEU A 145 -4.59 1.58 -12.16
C LEU A 145 -4.80 0.20 -12.79
N PHE A 146 -4.83 -0.82 -11.94
CA PHE A 146 -5.26 -2.15 -12.35
C PHE A 146 -6.78 -2.18 -12.47
N LYS A 147 -7.26 -2.72 -13.59
CA LYS A 147 -8.68 -2.83 -13.91
C LYS A 147 -9.00 -4.23 -14.42
N THR A 148 -10.12 -4.77 -13.97
CA THR A 148 -10.69 -6.02 -14.47
C THR A 148 -11.62 -5.77 -15.66
N ASP A 149 -11.90 -6.82 -16.41
CA ASP A 149 -12.98 -6.77 -17.39
C ASP A 149 -14.35 -6.53 -16.73
N THR A 150 -15.28 -5.98 -17.52
CA THR A 150 -16.63 -5.72 -17.03
C THR A 150 -17.37 -7.04 -16.88
N MET A 151 -17.79 -7.36 -15.66
CA MET A 151 -18.58 -8.55 -15.37
C MET A 151 -20.04 -8.18 -15.13
N SER A 152 -20.96 -8.86 -15.83
CA SER A 152 -22.39 -8.75 -15.58
C SER A 152 -22.82 -9.82 -14.59
N THR A 153 -23.46 -9.42 -13.49
CA THR A 153 -24.03 -10.34 -12.50
C THR A 153 -25.54 -10.16 -12.43
N GLN A 154 -26.27 -11.28 -12.28
CA GLN A 154 -27.73 -11.24 -12.19
C GLN A 154 -28.16 -11.03 -10.73
N ARG A 155 -28.94 -9.99 -10.49
CA ARG A 155 -29.60 -9.77 -9.20
C ARG A 155 -31.05 -10.21 -9.30
N THR A 156 -31.45 -11.26 -8.57
CA THR A 156 -32.83 -11.77 -8.58
C THR A 156 -33.63 -11.24 -7.39
N LYS A 157 -34.89 -10.87 -7.62
CA LYS A 157 -35.86 -10.51 -6.59
C LYS A 157 -36.94 -11.58 -6.52
N LYS A 158 -37.33 -12.00 -5.32
CA LYS A 158 -38.49 -12.89 -5.14
C LYS A 158 -39.77 -12.10 -5.39
N VAL A 159 -40.58 -12.56 -6.35
CA VAL A 159 -41.91 -12.00 -6.65
C VAL A 159 -42.94 -13.07 -6.31
N GLN A 160 -43.90 -12.76 -5.45
CA GLN A 160 -45.06 -13.64 -5.21
C GLN A 160 -46.14 -13.30 -6.24
N ARG A 161 -46.56 -14.30 -7.04
CA ARG A 161 -47.69 -14.17 -7.97
C ARG A 161 -48.88 -14.99 -7.46
N PRO A 162 -50.08 -14.40 -7.30
CA PRO A 162 -51.28 -15.16 -6.96
C PRO A 162 -51.69 -16.04 -8.15
N ILE A 163 -52.06 -17.30 -7.88
CA ILE A 163 -52.60 -18.22 -8.89
C ILE A 163 -54.11 -18.24 -8.68
N THR A 164 -54.88 -17.74 -9.66
CA THR A 164 -56.34 -17.83 -9.64
C THR A 164 -56.75 -19.20 -10.17
N LEU A 165 -57.28 -20.07 -9.31
CA LEU A 165 -57.89 -21.33 -9.72
C LEU A 165 -59.27 -21.04 -10.31
N TYR A 166 -59.47 -21.37 -11.58
CA TYR A 166 -60.81 -21.44 -12.18
C TYR A 166 -61.37 -22.85 -11.97
N GLU A 167 -62.62 -22.96 -11.52
CA GLU A 167 -63.33 -24.24 -11.48
C GLU A 167 -63.64 -24.71 -12.91
N ALA A 168 -63.45 -26.01 -13.14
CA ALA A 168 -63.61 -26.69 -14.43
C ALA A 168 -65.07 -26.94 -14.80
#